data_AF-A0A9P6IUK2-F1
#
_entry.id   AF-A0A9P6IUK2-F1
#
_cell.length_a   1.000
_cell.length_b   1.000
_cell.length_c   1.000
_cell.angle_alpha   90.00
_cell.angle_beta   90.00
_cell.angle_gamma   90.00
#
_symmetry.space_group_name_H-M   'P 1'
#
loop_
_entity.id
_entity.type
_entity.pdbx_description
1 polymer ?
#
loop_
_entity_poly.entity_id
_entity_poly.type
_entity_poly.pdbx_seq_one_letter_code
_entity_poly.pdbx_strand_id
1 'polypeptide(L)'
;MFRFLPLRSRALATAVSNTTKRTLLTVTSSAAATASSRRSLSNNSAAWSSLHRQLPSKAVKTNIFATQQVRTMFIQTETTPNQDSLKFIPGVAVMPGSSTAEFLDTRNAMTSPLAKKLFQIDGIRGVFFGPDFITITKDQDAIWQLMKPDIYSSIMDFFASGQPIINSEDGETVHSDTMILEDDSETVQMIKELLDTRIRPSIQDDGGDIEYRGFKDGIVKLKLKGACRTCDSSTVTLKSGIENMLMHYVPEVSAVEQVFDPEEDMSQLEFEKLERRLMNQ
;
A
#
# COMPACT_ATOMS: atom_id res chain seq x y z
N MET A 1 53.62 17.80 -17.84
CA MET A 1 53.04 18.50 -19.02
C MET A 1 51.53 18.58 -18.78
N PHE A 2 51.01 19.67 -18.20
CA PHE A 2 50.44 20.87 -18.88
C PHE A 2 49.21 20.50 -19.74
N ARG A 3 47.97 20.99 -19.55
CA ARG A 3 47.36 22.29 -19.13
C ARG A 3 45.94 22.01 -18.55
N PHE A 4 45.39 22.64 -17.51
CA PHE A 4 44.90 24.02 -17.28
C PHE A 4 43.86 24.59 -18.29
N LEU A 5 42.57 24.61 -17.87
CA LEU A 5 41.48 25.64 -17.89
C LEU A 5 41.47 26.77 -18.97
N PRO A 6 40.32 27.43 -19.34
CA PRO A 6 39.37 28.03 -18.38
C PRO A 6 37.86 28.22 -18.76
N LEU A 7 37.14 28.70 -17.72
CA LEU A 7 35.82 29.33 -17.61
C LEU A 7 35.34 30.24 -18.76
N ARG A 8 34.01 30.36 -18.93
CA ARG A 8 33.34 31.66 -19.07
C ARG A 8 31.89 31.69 -18.57
N SER A 9 31.63 32.78 -17.85
CA SER A 9 30.40 33.21 -17.19
C SER A 9 29.59 34.16 -18.07
N ARG A 10 28.26 34.21 -17.93
CA ARG A 10 27.47 35.46 -17.95
C ARG A 10 26.00 35.27 -17.55
N ALA A 11 25.46 36.36 -17.01
CA ALA A 11 24.33 36.48 -16.13
C ALA A 11 23.10 37.19 -16.76
N LEU A 12 22.00 37.18 -15.99
CA LEU A 12 20.95 38.20 -15.82
C LEU A 12 19.92 38.44 -16.96
N ALA A 13 18.62 38.31 -16.63
CA ALA A 13 17.67 39.43 -16.59
C ALA A 13 16.20 39.00 -16.32
N THR A 14 15.64 39.51 -15.21
CA THR A 14 14.30 40.13 -15.00
C THR A 14 13.07 39.74 -15.83
N ALA A 15 11.93 39.47 -15.16
CA ALA A 15 10.67 40.24 -15.25
C ALA A 15 9.62 39.73 -14.24
N VAL A 16 9.18 40.55 -13.27
CA VAL A 16 7.97 41.39 -13.23
C VAL A 16 6.77 40.72 -12.53
N SER A 17 6.31 41.45 -11.51
CA SER A 17 5.15 41.32 -10.64
C SER A 17 3.80 41.13 -11.34
N ASN A 18 2.85 40.52 -10.63
CA ASN A 18 1.52 41.14 -10.52
C ASN A 18 0.79 40.77 -9.21
N THR A 19 0.52 41.82 -8.47
CA THR A 19 -0.42 41.99 -7.35
C THR A 19 -1.86 41.72 -7.75
N THR A 20 -2.68 41.05 -6.91
CA THR A 20 -4.14 41.32 -6.84
C THR A 20 -4.72 41.11 -5.43
N LYS A 21 -4.92 42.25 -4.76
CA LYS A 21 -6.03 42.69 -3.89
C LYS A 21 -6.71 41.72 -2.90
N ARG A 22 -6.44 42.03 -1.62
CA ARG A 22 -7.32 41.97 -0.44
C ARG A 22 -8.66 42.69 -0.65
N THR A 23 -9.77 42.10 -0.16
CA THR A 23 -10.95 42.86 0.29
C THR A 23 -11.48 42.25 1.59
N LEU A 24 -11.66 43.12 2.59
CA LEU A 24 -12.11 42.86 3.96
C LEU A 24 -13.62 42.59 4.04
N LEU A 25 -13.99 41.70 4.95
CA LEU A 25 -15.36 41.51 5.46
C LEU A 25 -15.60 42.49 6.62
N THR A 26 -16.66 43.28 6.54
CA THR A 26 -17.17 44.12 7.62
C THR A 26 -18.40 43.48 8.27
N VAL A 27 -18.39 43.53 9.60
CA VAL A 27 -19.39 43.05 10.55
C VAL A 27 -20.55 44.05 10.67
N THR A 28 -21.68 43.59 11.26
CA THR A 28 -22.63 44.27 12.17
C THR A 28 -24.09 44.08 11.71
N SER A 29 -24.86 43.25 12.44
CA SER A 29 -25.87 43.60 13.48
C SER A 29 -27.08 44.34 12.90
N SER A 30 -28.34 43.98 13.16
CA SER A 30 -28.97 44.10 14.48
C SER A 30 -30.46 43.71 14.47
N ALA A 31 -30.90 43.08 15.57
CA ALA A 31 -32.08 43.37 16.41
C ALA A 31 -33.51 43.42 15.79
N ALA A 32 -34.45 42.57 16.25
CA ALA A 32 -35.43 42.84 17.33
C ALA A 32 -36.67 43.60 16.82
N ALA A 33 -37.90 43.45 17.31
CA ALA A 33 -38.60 42.52 18.18
C ALA A 33 -40.09 42.93 18.12
N THR A 34 -40.99 42.00 18.48
CA THR A 34 -42.25 42.22 19.23
C THR A 34 -43.31 43.21 18.73
N ALA A 35 -44.53 42.70 18.54
CA ALA A 35 -45.71 43.01 19.38
C ALA A 35 -46.91 42.20 18.84
N SER A 36 -47.39 41.22 19.59
CA SER A 36 -48.57 41.32 20.48
C SER A 36 -49.89 41.47 19.75
N SER A 37 -50.79 40.48 19.88
CA SER A 37 -51.97 40.67 20.72
C SER A 37 -52.70 39.35 20.96
N ARG A 38 -53.16 39.16 22.19
CA ARG A 38 -53.99 38.04 22.67
C ARG A 38 -55.47 38.38 22.52
N ARG A 39 -56.28 37.34 22.77
CA ARG A 39 -57.75 37.25 23.00
C ARG A 39 -58.49 36.83 21.73
N SER A 40 -59.47 35.94 21.73
CA SER A 40 -60.31 35.36 22.78
C SER A 40 -61.00 34.10 22.21
N LEU A 41 -61.47 33.25 23.10
CA LEU A 41 -62.16 31.96 22.93
C LEU A 41 -63.47 32.04 22.12
N SER A 42 -63.82 30.96 21.41
CA SER A 42 -64.98 30.09 21.73
C SER A 42 -65.24 29.03 20.64
N ASN A 43 -65.82 27.90 21.08
CA ASN A 43 -66.63 26.85 20.43
C ASN A 43 -66.84 26.96 18.89
N ASN A 44 -66.86 25.89 18.10
CA ASN A 44 -67.62 24.66 18.28
C ASN A 44 -67.31 23.65 17.15
N SER A 45 -67.78 22.42 17.36
CA SER A 45 -68.22 21.44 16.35
C SER A 45 -67.21 20.70 15.45
N ALA A 46 -67.44 19.39 15.42
CA ALA A 46 -66.78 18.36 14.65
C ALA A 46 -67.00 18.49 13.13
N ALA A 47 -65.99 18.06 12.37
CA ALA A 47 -66.20 17.44 11.07
C ALA A 47 -65.02 16.52 10.75
N TRP A 48 -65.32 15.24 10.59
CA TRP A 48 -64.41 14.24 10.05
C TRP A 48 -64.24 14.49 8.55
N SER A 49 -63.01 14.51 8.06
CA SER A 49 -62.73 14.20 6.65
C SER A 49 -61.29 13.71 6.46
N SER A 50 -61.22 12.59 5.76
CA SER A 50 -60.08 11.77 5.42
C SER A 50 -58.83 12.54 4.97
N LEU A 51 -57.72 12.33 5.69
CA LEU A 51 -56.38 12.68 5.22
C LEU A 51 -55.90 11.65 4.18
N HIS A 52 -56.09 11.96 2.89
CA HIS A 52 -55.20 11.46 1.84
C HIS A 52 -53.95 12.32 1.83
N ARG A 53 -52.91 11.88 2.55
CA ARG A 53 -51.58 12.47 2.49
C ARG A 53 -50.85 11.93 1.26
N GLN A 54 -50.88 12.67 0.17
CA GLN A 54 -49.97 12.47 -0.96
C GLN A 54 -48.54 12.83 -0.51
N LEU A 55 -47.63 11.85 -0.61
CA LEU A 55 -46.18 12.03 -0.43
C LEU A 55 -45.57 12.49 -1.77
N PRO A 56 -44.71 13.52 -1.78
CA PRO A 56 -44.00 13.90 -3.00
C PRO A 56 -42.85 12.89 -3.24
N SER A 57 -42.89 12.20 -4.37
CA SER A 57 -41.83 11.32 -4.85
C SER A 57 -40.62 12.14 -5.29
N LYS A 58 -39.54 12.11 -4.50
CA LYS A 58 -38.23 12.55 -4.97
C LYS A 58 -37.72 11.51 -5.96
N ALA A 59 -37.68 11.89 -7.23
CA ALA A 59 -37.05 11.12 -8.28
C ALA A 59 -35.55 10.96 -7.96
N VAL A 60 -35.17 9.77 -7.50
CA VAL A 60 -33.77 9.34 -7.40
C VAL A 60 -33.29 9.18 -8.83
N LYS A 61 -32.48 10.14 -9.30
CA LYS A 61 -31.68 9.95 -10.51
C LYS A 61 -30.62 8.90 -10.17
N THR A 62 -30.92 7.65 -10.46
CA THR A 62 -29.92 6.59 -10.46
C THR A 62 -28.91 6.93 -11.55
N ASN A 63 -27.73 7.36 -11.13
CA ASN A 63 -26.56 7.34 -12.00
C ASN A 63 -26.27 5.87 -12.29
N ILE A 64 -26.78 5.40 -13.43
CA ILE A 64 -26.35 4.15 -14.07
C ILE A 64 -24.98 4.45 -14.66
N PHE A 65 -23.95 4.54 -13.81
CA PHE A 65 -22.58 4.41 -14.30
C PHE A 65 -22.40 2.97 -14.72
N ALA A 66 -22.00 2.83 -15.98
CA ALA A 66 -21.88 1.58 -16.70
C ALA A 66 -21.13 0.53 -15.88
N THR A 67 -21.77 -0.61 -15.65
CA THR A 67 -21.07 -1.85 -15.36
C THR A 67 -20.24 -2.18 -16.58
N GLN A 68 -18.97 -1.79 -16.56
CA GLN A 68 -18.00 -2.22 -17.55
C GLN A 68 -17.85 -3.73 -17.38
N GLN A 69 -18.57 -4.50 -18.20
CA GLN A 69 -18.37 -5.94 -18.30
C GLN A 69 -16.99 -6.19 -18.90
N VAL A 70 -15.96 -6.27 -18.06
CA VAL A 70 -14.63 -6.72 -18.47
C VAL A 70 -14.69 -8.24 -18.58
N ARG A 71 -15.15 -8.76 -19.72
CA ARG A 71 -15.14 -10.21 -20.01
C ARG A 71 -13.78 -10.75 -20.46
N THR A 72 -12.69 -10.00 -20.29
CA THR A 72 -11.35 -10.50 -20.60
C THR A 72 -10.33 -9.91 -19.63
N MET A 73 -10.30 -10.43 -18.40
CA MET A 73 -9.10 -10.29 -17.55
C MET A 73 -8.04 -11.26 -18.06
N PHE A 74 -6.87 -10.73 -18.45
CA PHE A 74 -5.74 -11.54 -18.89
C PHE A 74 -4.60 -11.38 -17.88
N ILE A 75 -4.32 -12.45 -17.14
CA ILE A 75 -3.29 -12.46 -16.11
C ILE A 75 -1.97 -12.88 -16.76
N GLN A 76 -0.99 -11.98 -16.76
CA GLN A 76 0.38 -12.29 -17.17
C GLN A 76 1.17 -12.89 -16.00
N THR A 77 2.18 -13.69 -16.28
CA THR A 77 3.09 -14.20 -15.25
C THR A 77 4.53 -13.89 -15.59
N GLU A 78 5.27 -13.41 -14.60
CA GLU A 78 6.69 -13.09 -14.69
C GLU A 78 7.46 -13.91 -13.65
N THR A 79 8.63 -14.42 -14.06
CA THR A 79 9.55 -15.11 -13.15
C THR A 79 10.26 -14.09 -12.28
N THR A 80 10.44 -14.43 -11.00
CA THR A 80 11.24 -13.62 -10.08
C THR A 80 12.65 -14.24 -9.94
N PRO A 81 13.62 -13.52 -9.37
CA PRO A 81 14.91 -14.10 -8.98
C PRO A 81 14.80 -15.25 -7.96
N ASN A 82 13.66 -15.41 -7.30
CA ASN A 82 13.36 -16.50 -6.39
C ASN A 82 12.57 -17.61 -7.14
N GLN A 83 13.11 -18.83 -7.21
CA GLN A 83 12.49 -19.95 -7.93
C GLN A 83 11.15 -20.40 -7.32
N ASP A 84 10.99 -20.17 -6.01
CA ASP A 84 9.77 -20.49 -5.28
C ASP A 84 8.74 -19.36 -5.32
N SER A 85 9.05 -18.22 -5.96
CA SER A 85 8.11 -17.10 -6.10
C SER A 85 7.82 -16.77 -7.56
N LEU A 86 6.54 -16.55 -7.86
CA LEU A 86 6.08 -16.16 -9.20
C LEU A 86 5.18 -14.94 -9.11
N LYS A 87 5.40 -13.97 -10.00
CA LYS A 87 4.64 -12.72 -10.09
C LYS A 87 3.49 -12.88 -11.08
N PHE A 88 2.30 -12.49 -10.67
CA PHE A 88 1.05 -12.52 -11.44
C PHE A 88 0.55 -11.09 -11.64
N ILE A 89 0.37 -10.66 -12.88
CA ILE A 89 -0.02 -9.30 -13.25
C ILE A 89 -1.41 -9.36 -13.88
N PRO A 90 -2.48 -9.06 -13.13
CA PRO A 90 -3.86 -9.14 -13.62
C PRO A 90 -4.24 -8.02 -14.60
N GLY A 91 -3.37 -7.03 -14.81
CA GLY A 91 -3.62 -5.88 -15.68
C GLY A 91 -4.53 -4.81 -15.06
N VAL A 92 -4.78 -4.91 -13.75
CA VAL A 92 -5.54 -3.96 -12.94
C VAL A 92 -4.75 -3.65 -11.67
N ALA A 93 -4.99 -2.48 -11.08
CA ALA A 93 -4.42 -2.16 -9.77
C ALA A 93 -4.93 -3.17 -8.72
N VAL A 94 -4.00 -3.74 -7.95
CA VAL A 94 -4.27 -4.71 -6.89
C VAL A 94 -4.35 -3.97 -5.55
N MET A 95 -3.35 -3.14 -5.25
CA MET A 95 -3.32 -2.30 -4.06
C MET A 95 -3.43 -0.81 -4.45
N PRO A 96 -4.08 0.03 -3.64
CA PRO A 96 -4.21 1.45 -3.94
C PRO A 96 -2.87 2.17 -3.81
N GLY A 97 -2.56 3.02 -4.81
CA GLY A 97 -1.32 3.81 -4.84
C GLY A 97 -0.10 2.91 -4.90
N SER A 98 0.81 3.08 -3.96
CA SER A 98 2.02 2.29 -3.83
C SER A 98 2.01 1.37 -2.60
N SER A 99 0.84 1.21 -1.96
CA SER A 99 0.71 0.32 -0.81
C SER A 99 0.96 -1.14 -1.18
N THR A 100 1.39 -1.91 -0.19
CA THR A 100 1.71 -3.34 -0.35
C THR A 100 1.20 -4.09 0.87
N ALA A 101 0.80 -5.34 0.70
CA ALA A 101 0.37 -6.20 1.80
C ALA A 101 1.03 -7.58 1.70
N GLU A 102 1.48 -8.12 2.82
CA GLU A 102 2.10 -9.45 2.88
C GLU A 102 1.28 -10.37 3.79
N PHE A 103 1.05 -11.59 3.30
CA PHE A 103 0.34 -12.65 4.00
C PHE A 103 1.24 -13.87 4.04
N LEU A 104 1.65 -14.26 5.24
CA LEU A 104 2.57 -15.39 5.48
C LEU A 104 1.87 -16.62 6.04
N ASP A 105 0.64 -16.45 6.53
CA ASP A 105 -0.16 -17.52 7.10
C ASP A 105 -1.65 -17.32 6.80
N THR A 106 -2.43 -18.37 7.06
CA THR A 106 -3.88 -18.33 6.87
C THR A 106 -4.58 -17.30 7.75
N ARG A 107 -4.01 -17.00 8.94
CA ARG A 107 -4.62 -16.04 9.89
C ARG A 107 -4.54 -14.63 9.33
N ASN A 108 -3.37 -14.17 8.94
CA ASN A 108 -3.15 -12.86 8.32
C ASN A 108 -3.92 -12.77 6.99
N ALA A 109 -3.97 -13.86 6.22
CA ALA A 109 -4.74 -13.90 4.97
C ALA A 109 -6.25 -13.64 5.15
N MET A 110 -6.82 -13.77 6.36
CA MET A 110 -8.26 -13.48 6.61
C MET A 110 -8.62 -12.00 6.41
N THR A 111 -7.64 -11.10 6.48
CA THR A 111 -7.82 -9.67 6.23
C THR A 111 -8.12 -9.39 4.74
N SER A 112 -7.82 -10.33 3.83
CA SER A 112 -8.10 -10.21 2.40
C SER A 112 -8.94 -11.39 1.88
N PRO A 113 -10.11 -11.13 1.25
CA PRO A 113 -10.88 -12.19 0.60
C PRO A 113 -10.10 -12.92 -0.51
N LEU A 114 -9.23 -12.20 -1.22
CA LEU A 114 -8.37 -12.78 -2.25
C LEU A 114 -7.27 -13.65 -1.64
N ALA A 115 -6.54 -13.14 -0.63
CA ALA A 115 -5.48 -13.92 0.02
C ALA A 115 -6.07 -15.19 0.64
N LYS A 116 -7.21 -15.09 1.33
CA LYS A 116 -7.93 -16.26 1.88
C LYS A 116 -8.27 -17.32 0.83
N LYS A 117 -8.65 -16.93 -0.39
CA LYS A 117 -8.91 -17.88 -1.49
C LYS A 117 -7.62 -18.52 -1.98
N LEU A 118 -6.57 -17.73 -2.16
CA LEU A 118 -5.27 -18.25 -2.61
C LEU A 118 -4.69 -19.25 -1.59
N PHE A 119 -4.74 -18.95 -0.30
CA PHE A 119 -4.27 -19.88 0.75
C PHE A 119 -5.08 -21.18 0.87
N GLN A 120 -6.19 -21.35 0.17
CA GLN A 120 -6.90 -22.63 0.07
C GLN A 120 -6.28 -23.56 -0.99
N ILE A 121 -5.41 -23.04 -1.84
CA ILE A 121 -4.69 -23.82 -2.85
C ILE A 121 -3.50 -24.49 -2.17
N ASP A 122 -3.44 -25.81 -2.25
CA ASP A 122 -2.36 -26.60 -1.66
C ASP A 122 -0.99 -26.20 -2.23
N GLY A 123 -0.02 -26.02 -1.34
CA GLY A 123 1.36 -25.66 -1.69
C GLY A 123 1.64 -24.16 -1.76
N ILE A 124 0.67 -23.29 -1.47
CA ILE A 124 0.92 -21.84 -1.29
C ILE A 124 1.40 -21.56 0.13
N ARG A 125 2.62 -21.05 0.24
CA ARG A 125 3.29 -20.67 1.50
C ARG A 125 3.10 -19.20 1.84
N GLY A 126 3.01 -18.33 0.84
CA GLY A 126 2.91 -16.89 1.06
C GLY A 126 2.30 -16.17 -0.13
N VAL A 127 1.60 -15.08 0.15
CA VAL A 127 0.98 -14.21 -0.84
C VAL A 127 1.38 -12.77 -0.54
N PHE A 128 1.82 -12.04 -1.56
CA PHE A 128 2.20 -10.65 -1.45
C PHE A 128 1.47 -9.85 -2.53
N PHE A 129 0.85 -8.74 -2.13
CA PHE A 129 0.18 -7.81 -3.03
C PHE A 129 1.05 -6.57 -3.20
N GLY A 130 1.45 -6.32 -4.44
CA GLY A 130 2.05 -5.06 -4.87
C GLY A 130 1.00 -4.10 -5.45
N PRO A 131 1.44 -2.97 -6.02
CA PRO A 131 0.55 -1.97 -6.62
C PRO A 131 -0.36 -2.55 -7.72
N ASP A 132 0.21 -3.32 -8.65
CA ASP A 132 -0.48 -3.86 -9.83
C ASP A 132 -0.18 -5.35 -10.08
N PHE A 133 0.43 -6.03 -9.11
CA PHE A 133 0.80 -7.44 -9.20
C PHE A 133 0.54 -8.19 -7.89
N ILE A 134 0.49 -9.51 -8.00
CA ILE A 134 0.39 -10.46 -6.90
C ILE A 134 1.59 -11.41 -7.01
N THR A 135 2.43 -11.47 -6.00
CA THR A 135 3.50 -12.47 -5.92
C THR A 135 3.02 -13.62 -5.05
N ILE A 136 3.09 -14.84 -5.57
CA ILE A 136 2.79 -16.05 -4.81
C ILE A 136 4.10 -16.77 -4.57
N THR A 137 4.30 -17.20 -3.33
CA THR A 137 5.42 -18.04 -2.94
C THR A 137 4.90 -19.43 -2.59
N LYS A 138 5.45 -20.45 -3.23
CA LYS A 138 5.07 -21.85 -3.02
C LYS A 138 6.00 -22.55 -2.04
N ASP A 139 5.59 -23.74 -1.60
CA ASP A 139 6.49 -24.70 -0.96
C ASP A 139 7.51 -25.27 -1.96
N GLN A 140 8.65 -25.73 -1.45
CA GLN A 140 9.75 -26.22 -2.30
C GLN A 140 9.31 -27.41 -3.18
N ASP A 141 8.51 -28.31 -2.62
CA ASP A 141 8.04 -29.54 -3.30
C ASP A 141 6.84 -29.30 -4.23
N ALA A 142 6.24 -28.10 -4.20
CA ALA A 142 5.07 -27.78 -5.01
C ALA A 142 5.46 -27.44 -6.47
N ILE A 143 4.55 -27.74 -7.41
CA ILE A 143 4.78 -27.63 -8.86
C ILE A 143 3.86 -26.58 -9.46
N TRP A 144 4.45 -25.51 -10.02
CA TRP A 144 3.73 -24.38 -10.61
C TRP A 144 2.70 -24.78 -11.67
N GLN A 145 3.00 -25.77 -12.52
CA GLN A 145 2.11 -26.22 -13.59
C GLN A 145 0.75 -26.73 -13.07
N LEU A 146 0.74 -27.30 -11.85
CA LEU A 146 -0.48 -27.83 -11.23
C LEU A 146 -1.27 -26.73 -10.50
N MET A 147 -0.56 -25.76 -9.92
CA MET A 147 -1.18 -24.68 -9.13
C MET A 147 -1.72 -23.53 -9.97
N LYS A 148 -1.09 -23.24 -11.13
CA LYS A 148 -1.44 -22.11 -11.99
C LYS A 148 -2.93 -22.05 -12.37
N PRO A 149 -3.58 -23.15 -12.80
CA PRO A 149 -5.01 -23.12 -13.13
C PRO A 149 -5.89 -22.61 -11.98
N ASP A 150 -5.66 -23.11 -10.75
CA ASP A 150 -6.44 -22.74 -9.58
C ASP A 150 -6.16 -21.30 -9.12
N ILE A 151 -4.90 -20.86 -9.23
CA ILE A 151 -4.49 -19.48 -8.97
C ILE A 151 -5.20 -18.52 -9.94
N TYR A 152 -5.16 -18.81 -11.24
CA TYR A 152 -5.83 -17.98 -12.25
C TYR A 152 -7.32 -17.90 -12.00
N SER A 153 -7.98 -19.04 -11.73
CA SER A 153 -9.41 -19.06 -11.39
C SER A 153 -9.71 -18.18 -10.19
N SER A 154 -8.93 -18.33 -9.12
CA SER A 154 -9.13 -17.58 -7.88
C SER A 154 -8.99 -16.06 -8.07
N ILE A 155 -8.00 -15.62 -8.82
CA ILE A 155 -7.77 -14.19 -9.13
C ILE A 155 -8.89 -13.66 -10.03
N MET A 156 -9.23 -14.37 -11.11
CA MET A 156 -10.28 -13.95 -12.04
C MET A 156 -11.65 -13.86 -11.34
N ASP A 157 -12.02 -14.88 -10.57
CA ASP A 157 -13.28 -14.92 -9.82
C ASP A 157 -13.36 -13.80 -8.79
N PHE A 158 -12.25 -13.50 -8.11
CA PHE A 158 -12.18 -12.40 -7.17
C PHE A 158 -12.44 -11.04 -7.85
N PHE A 159 -11.71 -10.71 -8.92
CA PHE A 159 -11.90 -9.42 -9.59
C PHE A 159 -13.25 -9.33 -10.30
N ALA A 160 -13.79 -10.44 -10.80
CA ALA A 160 -15.15 -10.49 -11.34
C ALA A 160 -16.23 -10.26 -10.27
N SER A 161 -15.96 -10.66 -9.01
CA SER A 161 -16.90 -10.47 -7.90
C SER A 161 -16.98 -9.02 -7.38
N GLY A 162 -15.98 -8.19 -7.67
CA GLY A 162 -15.92 -6.80 -7.19
C GLY A 162 -15.79 -6.65 -5.68
N GLN A 163 -15.33 -7.69 -4.99
CA GLN A 163 -15.05 -7.65 -3.55
C GLN A 163 -13.85 -6.73 -3.25
N PRO A 164 -13.79 -6.13 -2.04
CA PRO A 164 -12.62 -5.36 -1.64
C PRO A 164 -11.38 -6.28 -1.52
N ILE A 165 -10.20 -5.76 -1.87
CA ILE A 165 -8.93 -6.49 -1.75
C ILE A 165 -8.57 -6.70 -0.28
N ILE A 166 -8.75 -5.68 0.55
CA ILE A 166 -8.55 -5.72 2.00
C ILE A 166 -9.86 -5.35 2.70
N ASN A 167 -10.23 -6.10 3.73
CA ASN A 167 -11.35 -5.78 4.61
C ASN A 167 -10.96 -4.58 5.48
N SER A 168 -11.78 -3.53 5.46
CA SER A 168 -11.48 -2.12 5.79
C SER A 168 -11.03 -1.77 7.22
N GLU A 169 -10.53 -2.73 8.01
CA GLU A 169 -10.20 -2.53 9.42
C GLU A 169 -8.70 -2.79 9.74
N ASP A 170 -7.98 -3.53 8.89
CA ASP A 170 -6.58 -3.94 9.12
C ASP A 170 -5.63 -3.57 7.94
N GLY A 171 -6.00 -2.57 7.14
CA GLY A 171 -5.23 -2.16 5.96
C GLY A 171 -3.87 -1.60 6.33
N GLU A 172 -2.85 -2.46 6.33
CA GLU A 172 -1.47 -2.07 6.58
C GLU A 172 -1.00 -1.03 5.53
N THR A 173 -0.51 0.06 6.11
CA THR A 173 0.13 1.28 5.60
C THR A 173 0.43 1.43 4.11
N VAL A 174 -0.16 2.48 3.53
CA VAL A 174 0.45 3.27 2.45
C VAL A 174 1.82 3.76 2.94
N HIS A 175 2.94 3.21 2.43
CA HIS A 175 4.34 3.65 2.65
C HIS A 175 4.61 4.51 3.89
N SER A 176 4.04 4.16 5.05
CA SER A 176 4.10 5.03 6.22
C SER A 176 5.49 4.97 6.84
N ASP A 177 6.21 3.89 6.54
CA ASP A 177 7.58 3.64 6.95
C ASP A 177 8.54 4.67 6.36
N THR A 178 8.30 5.11 5.12
CA THR A 178 9.13 6.08 4.41
C THR A 178 8.52 7.49 4.35
N MET A 179 7.34 7.71 4.94
CA MET A 179 6.82 9.06 5.13
C MET A 179 7.84 9.91 5.91
N ILE A 180 8.24 11.03 5.33
CA ILE A 180 9.14 11.99 5.96
C ILE A 180 8.37 12.75 7.05
N LEU A 181 8.84 12.63 8.28
CA LEU A 181 8.31 13.32 9.45
C LEU A 181 9.17 14.55 9.78
N GLU A 182 8.59 15.54 10.45
CA GLU A 182 9.31 16.76 10.82
C GLU A 182 10.49 16.50 11.78
N ASP A 183 10.42 15.43 12.56
CA ASP A 183 11.47 15.02 13.52
C ASP A 183 12.56 14.14 12.90
N ASP A 184 12.45 13.77 11.62
CA ASP A 184 13.47 12.95 10.95
C ASP A 184 14.74 13.76 10.70
N SER A 185 15.90 13.18 11.00
CA SER A 185 17.19 13.78 10.62
C SER A 185 17.33 13.86 9.10
N GLU A 186 18.13 14.81 8.60
CA GLU A 186 18.39 14.95 7.15
C GLU A 186 18.86 13.63 6.52
N THR A 187 19.68 12.86 7.25
CA THR A 187 20.13 11.53 6.83
C THR A 187 18.96 10.55 6.68
N VAL A 188 18.04 10.50 7.65
CA VAL A 188 16.86 9.61 7.59
C VAL A 188 15.94 10.01 6.44
N GLN A 189 15.73 11.30 6.23
CA GLN A 189 14.93 11.79 5.09
C GLN A 189 15.53 11.37 3.75
N MET A 190 16.86 11.49 3.60
CA MET A 190 17.58 11.07 2.40
C MET A 190 17.51 9.56 2.18
N ILE A 191 17.63 8.76 3.25
CA ILE A 191 17.46 7.29 3.18
C ILE A 191 16.04 6.96 2.69
N LYS A 192 15.00 7.53 3.32
CA LYS A 192 13.60 7.30 2.95
C LYS A 192 13.32 7.67 1.49
N GLU A 193 13.82 8.82 1.03
CA GLU A 193 13.68 9.26 -0.37
C GLU A 193 14.37 8.29 -1.35
N LEU A 194 15.58 7.83 -1.04
CA LEU A 194 16.30 6.84 -1.88
C LEU A 194 15.58 5.50 -1.95
N LEU A 195 15.03 5.05 -0.82
CA LEU A 195 14.26 3.81 -0.75
C LEU A 195 13.07 3.88 -1.70
N ASP A 196 12.25 4.92 -1.60
CA ASP A 196 11.03 5.05 -2.40
C ASP A 196 11.28 5.35 -3.88
N THR A 197 12.27 6.20 -4.19
CA THR A 197 12.46 6.68 -5.56
C THR A 197 13.32 5.77 -6.43
N ARG A 198 14.17 4.93 -5.83
CA ARG A 198 15.12 4.09 -6.57
C ARG A 198 15.09 2.62 -6.17
N ILE A 199 15.09 2.30 -4.87
CA ILE A 199 15.22 0.91 -4.41
C ILE A 199 13.92 0.14 -4.63
N ARG A 200 12.80 0.65 -4.12
CA ARG A 200 11.51 -0.04 -4.18
C ARG A 200 11.05 -0.33 -5.61
N PRO A 201 11.16 0.58 -6.59
CA PRO A 201 10.80 0.26 -7.97
C PRO A 201 11.53 -0.98 -8.50
N SER A 202 12.84 -1.07 -8.29
CA SER A 202 13.62 -2.23 -8.74
C SER A 202 13.26 -3.52 -8.00
N ILE A 203 12.93 -3.45 -6.71
CA ILE A 203 12.53 -4.61 -5.92
C ILE A 203 11.11 -5.09 -6.28
N GLN A 204 10.21 -4.16 -6.57
CA GLN A 204 8.85 -4.46 -7.01
C GLN A 204 8.81 -5.06 -8.42
N ASP A 205 9.75 -4.68 -9.28
CA ASP A 205 9.97 -5.37 -10.57
C ASP A 205 10.26 -6.86 -10.33
N ASP A 206 11.10 -7.17 -9.34
CA ASP A 206 11.41 -8.55 -8.90
C ASP A 206 10.29 -9.22 -8.07
N GLY A 207 9.18 -8.53 -7.82
CA GLY A 207 8.00 -9.08 -7.13
C GLY A 207 8.10 -9.09 -5.59
N GLY A 208 8.97 -8.28 -5.01
CA GLY A 208 9.07 -8.06 -3.57
C GLY A 208 8.80 -6.62 -3.17
N ASP A 209 9.07 -6.30 -1.91
CA ASP A 209 9.17 -4.92 -1.42
C ASP A 209 10.06 -4.90 -0.16
N ILE A 210 10.32 -3.71 0.36
CA ILE A 210 11.03 -3.51 1.63
C ILE A 210 10.25 -2.58 2.54
N GLU A 211 10.45 -2.75 3.84
CA GLU A 211 9.90 -1.89 4.86
C GLU A 211 11.04 -1.32 5.73
N TYR A 212 11.08 0.01 5.85
CA TYR A 212 12.06 0.70 6.67
C TYR A 212 11.72 0.58 8.16
N ARG A 213 12.66 0.04 8.94
CA ARG A 213 12.49 -0.21 10.39
C ARG A 213 13.34 0.71 11.28
N GLY A 214 14.19 1.55 10.68
CA GLY A 214 14.93 2.58 11.39
C GLY A 214 16.40 2.67 10.97
N PHE A 215 17.07 3.68 11.52
CA PHE A 215 18.49 3.96 11.28
C PHE A 215 19.16 4.34 12.60
N LYS A 216 20.24 3.66 12.95
CA LYS A 216 21.00 3.93 14.18
C LYS A 216 22.46 3.50 14.02
N ASP A 217 23.39 4.31 14.53
CA ASP A 217 24.83 4.01 14.56
C ASP A 217 25.41 3.65 13.17
N GLY A 218 24.88 4.27 12.11
CA GLY A 218 25.25 4.01 10.71
C GLY A 218 24.58 2.78 10.09
N ILE A 219 23.76 2.04 10.84
CA ILE A 219 23.09 0.83 10.38
C ILE A 219 21.64 1.12 10.02
N VAL A 220 21.27 0.83 8.76
CA VAL A 220 19.88 0.89 8.27
C VAL A 220 19.21 -0.47 8.46
N LYS A 221 18.07 -0.50 9.15
CA LYS A 221 17.29 -1.70 9.40
C LYS A 221 16.13 -1.79 8.42
N LEU A 222 16.06 -2.88 7.67
CA LEU A 222 15.01 -3.13 6.67
C LEU A 222 14.37 -4.49 6.91
N LYS A 223 13.05 -4.59 6.75
CA LYS A 223 12.34 -5.86 6.60
C LYS A 223 12.13 -6.13 5.12
N LEU A 224 12.53 -7.31 4.63
CA LEU A 224 12.28 -7.73 3.25
C LEU A 224 10.91 -8.42 3.15
N LYS A 225 10.14 -8.11 2.11
CA LYS A 225 8.80 -8.65 1.84
C LYS A 225 8.70 -9.33 0.47
N GLY A 226 7.74 -10.24 0.31
CA GLY A 226 7.42 -10.89 -0.96
C GLY A 226 8.53 -11.83 -1.44
N ALA A 227 8.85 -11.79 -2.74
CA ALA A 227 9.84 -12.69 -3.35
C ALA A 227 11.23 -12.62 -2.69
N CYS A 228 11.59 -11.46 -2.13
CA CYS A 228 12.90 -11.18 -1.55
C CYS A 228 13.11 -11.78 -0.15
N ARG A 229 12.05 -12.33 0.47
CA ARG A 229 12.07 -12.79 1.87
C ARG A 229 12.74 -14.15 2.06
N THR A 230 12.57 -15.09 1.12
CA THR A 230 12.73 -16.55 1.40
C THR A 230 13.87 -17.25 0.67
N CYS A 231 14.73 -16.52 -0.03
CA CYS A 231 15.80 -17.12 -0.83
C CYS A 231 17.17 -16.60 -0.36
N ASP A 232 17.93 -17.42 0.37
CA ASP A 232 19.22 -17.03 0.96
C ASP A 232 20.19 -16.41 -0.06
N SER A 233 20.28 -16.98 -1.26
CA SER A 233 21.14 -16.44 -2.33
C SER A 233 20.67 -15.08 -2.82
N SER A 234 19.36 -14.87 -2.91
CA SER A 234 18.78 -13.61 -3.37
C SER A 234 18.80 -12.55 -2.28
N THR A 235 18.61 -12.95 -1.01
CA THR A 235 18.64 -12.08 0.16
C THR A 235 20.02 -11.45 0.34
N VAL A 236 21.11 -12.23 0.25
CA VAL A 236 22.47 -11.69 0.36
C VAL A 236 22.77 -10.71 -0.77
N THR A 237 22.46 -11.10 -2.01
CA THR A 237 22.75 -10.25 -3.19
C THR A 237 21.96 -8.95 -3.16
N LEU A 238 20.67 -9.02 -2.82
CA LEU A 238 19.80 -7.86 -2.73
C LEU A 238 20.24 -6.93 -1.60
N LYS A 239 20.51 -7.49 -0.42
CA LYS A 239 21.02 -6.73 0.72
C LYS A 239 22.30 -5.98 0.36
N SER A 240 23.27 -6.65 -0.25
CA SER A 240 24.51 -6.00 -0.69
C SER A 240 24.26 -4.93 -1.77
N GLY A 241 23.31 -5.14 -2.68
CA GLY A 241 22.89 -4.14 -3.66
C GLY A 241 22.34 -2.88 -3.00
N ILE A 242 21.42 -3.04 -2.05
CA ILE A 242 20.82 -1.94 -1.28
C ILE A 242 21.90 -1.21 -0.47
N GLU A 243 22.75 -1.96 0.23
CA GLU A 243 23.82 -1.42 1.06
C GLU A 243 24.81 -0.57 0.25
N ASN A 244 25.29 -1.09 -0.89
CA ASN A 244 26.18 -0.36 -1.78
C ASN A 244 25.55 0.94 -2.30
N MET A 245 24.25 0.90 -2.62
CA MET A 245 23.55 2.08 -3.12
C MET A 245 23.37 3.14 -2.03
N LEU A 246 22.97 2.73 -0.82
CA LEU A 246 22.82 3.63 0.32
C LEU A 246 24.16 4.25 0.72
N MET A 247 25.24 3.47 0.83
CA MET A 247 26.58 3.97 1.12
C MET A 247 27.09 4.97 0.09
N HIS A 248 26.71 4.81 -1.19
CA HIS A 248 27.15 5.71 -2.25
C HIS A 248 26.51 7.09 -2.15
N TYR A 249 25.22 7.15 -1.81
CA TYR A 249 24.46 8.41 -1.75
C TYR A 249 24.39 9.02 -0.34
N VAL A 250 24.54 8.21 0.71
CA VAL A 250 24.43 8.61 2.12
C VAL A 250 25.69 8.12 2.87
N PRO A 251 26.76 8.94 2.94
CA PRO A 251 28.04 8.55 3.53
C PRO A 251 27.99 8.15 5.01
N GLU A 252 26.93 8.54 5.72
CA GLU A 252 26.67 8.17 7.12
C GLU A 252 26.21 6.72 7.27
N VAL A 253 25.75 6.08 6.19
CA VAL A 253 25.36 4.66 6.20
C VAL A 253 26.61 3.80 6.07
N SER A 254 26.79 2.89 7.03
CA SER A 254 27.92 1.97 7.13
C SER A 254 27.54 0.50 6.96
N ALA A 255 26.26 0.15 7.09
CA ALA A 255 25.75 -1.20 6.83
C ALA A 255 24.23 -1.20 6.69
N VAL A 256 23.70 -2.28 6.09
CA VAL A 256 22.28 -2.62 6.14
C VAL A 256 22.10 -3.88 6.97
N GLU A 257 21.03 -3.97 7.75
CA GLU A 257 20.66 -5.14 8.53
C GLU A 257 19.21 -5.53 8.20
N GLN A 258 19.01 -6.83 7.90
CA GLN A 258 17.66 -7.36 7.76
C GLN A 258 17.10 -7.65 9.15
N VAL A 259 15.88 -7.21 9.39
CA VAL A 259 15.13 -7.51 10.61
C VAL A 259 13.84 -8.26 10.27
N PHE A 260 13.42 -9.14 11.17
CA PHE A 260 12.14 -9.84 11.10
C PHE A 260 11.21 -9.34 12.21
N ASP A 261 9.93 -9.71 12.13
CA ASP A 261 9.01 -9.43 13.23
C ASP A 261 9.28 -10.37 14.40
N PRO A 262 9.00 -9.96 15.66
CA PRO A 262 9.28 -10.77 16.84
C PRO A 262 8.64 -12.17 16.79
N GLU A 263 7.47 -12.31 16.17
CA GLU A 263 6.79 -13.60 15.99
C GLU A 263 7.56 -14.52 15.02
N GLU A 264 8.13 -13.94 13.97
CA GLU A 264 8.95 -14.65 12.99
C GLU A 264 10.29 -15.07 13.60
N ASP A 265 10.95 -14.19 14.37
CA ASP A 265 12.19 -14.52 15.10
C ASP A 265 11.99 -15.71 16.04
N MET A 266 10.89 -15.72 16.80
CA MET A 266 10.55 -16.84 17.69
C MET A 266 10.33 -18.14 16.93
N SER A 267 9.64 -18.07 15.78
CA SER A 267 9.37 -19.24 14.94
C SER A 267 10.68 -19.85 14.37
N GLN A 268 11.61 -19.00 13.93
CA GLN A 268 12.93 -19.44 13.45
C GLN A 268 13.77 -20.07 14.57
N LEU A 269 13.81 -19.44 15.76
CA LEU A 269 14.52 -19.98 16.92
C LEU A 269 13.97 -21.33 17.38
N GLU A 270 12.64 -21.51 17.34
CA GLU A 270 12.00 -22.78 17.65
C GLU A 270 12.35 -23.87 16.64
N PHE A 271 12.41 -23.51 15.36
CA PHE A 271 12.82 -24.40 14.28
C PHE A 271 14.28 -24.85 14.45
N GLU A 272 15.23 -23.93 14.66
CA GLU A 272 16.63 -24.26 14.93
C GLU A 272 16.79 -25.16 16.17
N LYS A 273 16.01 -24.89 17.22
CA LYS A 273 16.00 -25.72 18.43
C LYS A 273 15.43 -27.12 18.18
N LEU A 274 14.53 -27.27 17.22
CA LEU A 274 14.00 -28.57 16.80
C LEU A 274 15.06 -29.33 15.98
N GLU A 275 15.68 -28.70 15.00
CA GLU A 275 16.76 -29.30 14.20
C GLU A 275 17.92 -29.78 15.08
N ARG A 276 18.35 -28.95 16.03
CA ARG A 276 19.41 -29.33 16.98
C ARG A 276 19.03 -30.54 17.84
N ARG A 277 17.74 -30.72 18.14
CA ARG A 277 17.26 -31.92 18.86
C ARG A 277 17.25 -33.16 17.97
N LEU A 278 16.87 -33.01 16.70
CA LEU A 278 16.88 -34.10 15.72
C LEU A 278 18.30 -34.56 15.37
N MET A 279 19.27 -33.64 15.29
CA MET A 279 20.68 -34.00 15.05
C MET A 279 21.37 -34.68 16.24
N ASN A 280 20.81 -34.54 17.44
CA ASN A 280 21.34 -35.13 18.68
C ASN A 280 20.65 -36.45 19.06
N GLN A 281 19.75 -36.98 18.22
CA GLN A 281 19.16 -38.32 18.32
C GLN A 281 19.80 -39.27 17.32
#